data_AF-A0A4V1STR3-F1
#
_entry.id   AF-A0A4V1STR3-F1
#
_cell.length_a   1.000
_cell.length_b   1.000
_cell.length_c   1.000
_cell.angle_alpha   90.00
_cell.angle_beta   90.00
_cell.angle_gamma   90.00
#
_symmetry.space_group_name_H-M   'P 1'
#
loop_
_entity.id
_entity.type
_entity.pdbx_description
1 polymer ?
#
loop_
_entity_poly.entity_id
_entity_poly.type
_entity_poly.pdbx_seq_one_letter_code
_entity_poly.pdbx_strand_id
1 'polypeptide(L)'
;MWFIKGSALKSKLAGSPFIWLTAIATVYEFTGTIMLEIESNYWFHFYILLEFVALHYFFSKLLRPQFNIFFKTTLLLFVVFYIVSCFPAGYFIASSITKTMTPLFVITGSTLWIRKLFIEMKVPNLWKNSDFYFVSGFLLYYTSTFFFFLLSDSIFNLNSNFYDYWLVNIIAAFIFRILLSIGTWQMRSN
;
A
#
# COMPACT_ATOMS: atom_id res chain seq x y z
N MET A 1 35.42 0.79 7.97
CA MET A 1 34.51 1.40 6.97
C MET A 1 34.01 0.31 6.01
N TRP A 2 33.14 -0.61 6.47
CA TRP A 2 32.64 -1.76 5.67
C TRP A 2 31.12 -1.99 5.82
N PHE A 3 30.38 -1.09 6.48
CA PHE A 3 28.96 -1.31 6.83
C PHE A 3 27.93 -0.76 5.84
N ILE A 4 28.33 -0.06 4.77
CA ILE A 4 27.39 0.71 3.94
C ILE A 4 26.94 -0.07 2.68
N LYS A 5 27.69 -1.09 2.25
CA LYS A 5 27.39 -1.81 0.99
C LYS A 5 26.19 -2.77 1.07
N GLY A 6 25.75 -3.13 2.28
CA GLY A 6 24.63 -4.06 2.50
C GLY A 6 23.24 -3.44 2.51
N SER A 7 23.09 -2.12 2.68
CA SER A 7 21.77 -1.47 2.73
C SER A 7 21.19 -1.20 1.34
N ALA A 8 22.03 -0.84 0.37
CA ALA A 8 21.61 -0.53 -1.00
C ALA A 8 21.08 -1.77 -1.75
N LEU A 9 21.64 -2.96 -1.50
CA LEU A 9 21.11 -4.21 -2.06
C LEU A 9 19.84 -4.70 -1.36
N LYS A 10 19.64 -4.33 -0.09
CA LYS A 10 18.46 -4.70 0.71
C LYS A 10 17.20 -3.90 0.35
N SER A 11 17.32 -2.67 -0.18
CA SER A 11 16.15 -1.90 -0.62
C SER A 11 15.65 -2.29 -2.02
N LYS A 12 16.55 -2.74 -2.91
CA LYS A 12 16.19 -3.16 -4.27
C LYS A 12 15.04 -4.18 -4.32
N LEU A 13 14.93 -5.13 -3.39
CA LEU A 13 13.84 -6.11 -3.36
C LEU A 13 12.65 -5.72 -2.47
N ALA A 14 12.69 -4.58 -1.78
CA ALA A 14 11.67 -4.24 -0.79
C ALA A 14 10.27 -4.09 -1.41
N GLY A 15 10.18 -3.54 -2.62
CA GLY A 15 8.91 -3.34 -3.35
C GLY A 15 8.38 -4.59 -4.06
N SER A 16 9.21 -5.64 -4.21
CA SER A 16 8.88 -6.84 -4.99
C SER A 16 7.60 -7.55 -4.52
N PRO A 17 7.35 -7.76 -3.22
CA PRO A 17 6.12 -8.43 -2.77
C PRO A 17 4.85 -7.67 -3.18
N PHE A 18 4.89 -6.34 -3.14
CA PHE A 18 3.74 -5.53 -3.53
C PHE A 18 3.47 -5.62 -5.04
N ILE A 19 4.52 -5.58 -5.86
CA ILE A 19 4.40 -5.70 -7.33
C ILE A 19 3.78 -7.05 -7.72
N TRP A 20 4.27 -8.14 -7.13
CA TRP A 20 3.72 -9.48 -7.37
C TRP A 20 2.27 -9.57 -6.90
N LEU A 21 1.95 -8.99 -5.75
CA LEU A 21 0.58 -8.94 -5.25
C LEU A 21 -0.35 -8.20 -6.22
N THR A 22 0.05 -7.04 -6.73
CA THR A 22 -0.75 -6.28 -7.71
C THR A 22 -0.92 -7.05 -9.02
N ALA A 23 0.13 -7.74 -9.49
CA ALA A 23 0.06 -8.58 -10.68
C ALA A 23 -0.93 -9.75 -10.50
N ILE A 24 -0.82 -10.49 -9.40
CA ILE A 24 -1.72 -11.61 -9.08
C ILE A 24 -3.16 -11.12 -8.93
N ALA A 25 -3.38 -9.99 -8.25
CA ALA A 25 -4.71 -9.43 -8.10
C ALA A 25 -5.36 -9.05 -9.43
N THR A 26 -4.59 -8.48 -10.35
CA THR A 26 -5.10 -8.15 -11.70
C THR A 26 -5.49 -9.41 -12.47
N VAL A 27 -4.71 -10.49 -12.35
CA VAL A 27 -5.04 -11.79 -12.95
C VAL A 27 -6.28 -12.41 -12.30
N TYR A 28 -6.38 -12.36 -10.96
CA TYR A 28 -7.53 -12.88 -10.24
C TYR A 28 -8.81 -12.11 -10.59
N GLU A 29 -8.76 -10.78 -10.66
CA GLU A 29 -9.94 -9.97 -10.98
C GLU A 29 -10.46 -10.27 -12.40
N PHE A 30 -9.56 -10.49 -13.35
CA PHE A 30 -9.92 -10.89 -14.71
C PHE A 30 -10.46 -12.33 -14.79
N THR A 31 -9.83 -13.28 -14.11
CA THR A 31 -10.18 -14.71 -14.21
C THR A 31 -11.30 -15.13 -13.26
N GLY A 32 -11.20 -14.78 -11.99
CA GLY A 32 -12.15 -15.17 -10.94
C GLY A 32 -13.46 -14.38 -11.02
N THR A 33 -13.38 -13.05 -11.17
CA THR A 33 -14.57 -12.20 -11.09
C THR A 33 -15.29 -12.07 -12.44
N ILE A 34 -14.56 -11.81 -13.53
CA ILE A 34 -15.18 -11.58 -14.85
C ILE A 34 -15.51 -12.88 -15.58
N MET A 35 -14.61 -13.88 -15.58
CA MET A 35 -14.85 -15.12 -16.33
C MET A 35 -15.63 -16.19 -15.55
N LEU A 36 -15.41 -16.29 -14.23
CA LEU A 36 -15.93 -17.40 -13.42
C LEU A 36 -17.03 -16.98 -12.44
N GLU A 37 -17.34 -15.68 -12.33
CA GLU A 37 -18.36 -15.10 -11.43
C GLU A 37 -18.25 -15.58 -9.97
N ILE A 38 -17.04 -15.92 -9.50
CA ILE A 38 -16.81 -16.43 -8.15
C ILE A 38 -17.04 -15.29 -7.14
N GLU A 39 -17.73 -15.57 -6.03
CA GLU A 39 -17.89 -14.61 -4.94
C GLU A 39 -16.54 -14.05 -4.49
N SER A 40 -16.27 -12.80 -4.85
CA SER A 40 -14.99 -12.13 -4.66
C SER A 40 -14.77 -11.62 -3.23
N ASN A 41 -15.77 -11.74 -2.36
CA ASN A 41 -15.74 -11.20 -0.99
C ASN A 41 -14.58 -11.78 -0.17
N TYR A 42 -14.37 -13.09 -0.22
CA TYR A 42 -13.27 -13.76 0.49
C TYR A 42 -11.90 -13.34 -0.07
N TRP A 43 -11.79 -13.21 -1.39
CA TRP A 43 -10.57 -12.73 -2.03
C TRP A 43 -10.24 -11.31 -1.60
N PHE A 44 -11.20 -10.39 -1.65
CA PHE A 44 -10.98 -9.01 -1.23
C PHE A 44 -10.61 -8.91 0.26
N HIS A 45 -11.20 -9.74 1.12
CA HIS A 45 -10.83 -9.80 2.53
C HIS A 45 -9.41 -10.31 2.75
N PHE A 46 -8.99 -11.35 2.02
CA PHE A 46 -7.64 -11.87 2.07
C PHE A 46 -6.60 -10.91 1.45
N TYR A 47 -6.98 -10.23 0.37
CA TYR A 47 -6.14 -9.25 -0.31
C TYR A 47 -5.75 -8.10 0.63
N ILE A 48 -6.65 -7.61 1.49
CA ILE A 48 -6.35 -6.56 2.48
C ILE A 48 -5.20 -6.99 3.42
N LEU A 49 -5.18 -8.26 3.84
CA LEU A 49 -4.09 -8.79 4.66
C LEU A 49 -2.77 -8.80 3.89
N LEU A 50 -2.78 -9.35 2.66
CA LEU A 50 -1.59 -9.43 1.84
C LEU A 50 -1.03 -8.05 1.50
N GLU A 51 -1.91 -7.10 1.18
CA GLU A 51 -1.59 -5.72 0.88
C GLU A 51 -0.89 -5.05 2.05
N PHE A 52 -1.48 -5.14 3.25
CA PHE A 52 -0.88 -4.59 4.44
C PHE A 52 0.48 -5.22 4.76
N VAL A 53 0.59 -6.55 4.65
CA VAL A 53 1.86 -7.27 4.91
C VAL A 53 2.94 -6.85 3.90
N ALA A 54 2.60 -6.70 2.62
CA ALA A 54 3.54 -6.26 1.59
C ALA A 54 4.03 -4.82 1.84
N LEU A 55 3.12 -3.90 2.18
CA LEU A 55 3.47 -2.52 2.54
C LEU A 55 4.28 -2.46 3.83
N HIS A 56 3.92 -3.26 4.83
CA HIS A 56 4.64 -3.35 6.08
C HIS A 56 6.07 -3.84 5.87
N TYR A 57 6.24 -4.89 5.06
CA TYR A 57 7.55 -5.37 4.66
C TYR A 57 8.35 -4.28 3.95
N PHE A 58 7.75 -3.57 2.99
CA PHE A 58 8.39 -2.47 2.27
C PHE A 58 8.90 -1.38 3.21
N PHE A 59 8.02 -0.76 3.99
CA PHE A 59 8.38 0.34 4.87
C PHE A 59 9.31 -0.11 6.01
N SER A 60 9.15 -1.33 6.53
CA SER A 60 10.02 -1.83 7.59
C SER A 60 11.45 -2.04 7.09
N LYS A 61 11.66 -2.48 5.84
CA LYS A 61 13.00 -2.57 5.23
C LYS A 61 13.63 -1.20 5.03
N LEU A 62 12.82 -0.20 4.69
CA LEU A 62 13.27 1.16 4.37
C LEU A 62 13.62 1.99 5.62
N LEU A 63 12.88 1.78 6.71
CA LEU A 63 12.94 2.60 7.93
C LEU A 63 13.59 1.91 9.14
N ARG A 64 13.74 0.58 9.15
CA ARG A 64 14.48 -0.10 10.25
C ARG A 64 15.97 0.24 10.22
N PRO A 65 16.62 0.33 11.40
CA PRO A 65 16.10 -0.05 12.72
C PRO A 65 15.38 1.06 13.52
N GLN A 66 15.45 2.33 13.08
CA GLN A 66 15.06 3.51 13.88
C GLN A 66 13.61 3.46 14.40
N PHE A 67 12.68 2.85 13.66
CA PHE A 67 11.24 2.86 13.98
C PHE A 67 10.67 1.48 14.34
N ASN A 68 11.48 0.58 14.91
CA ASN A 68 11.04 -0.81 15.14
C ASN A 68 9.79 -0.95 16.04
N ILE A 69 9.63 -0.07 17.04
CA ILE A 69 8.44 -0.07 17.92
C ILE A 69 7.19 0.24 17.10
N PHE A 70 7.21 1.30 16.29
CA PHE A 70 6.10 1.68 15.40
C PHE A 70 5.67 0.52 14.48
N PHE A 71 6.62 -0.19 13.87
CA PHE A 71 6.28 -1.34 13.02
C PHE A 71 5.69 -2.51 13.80
N LYS A 72 6.15 -2.78 15.02
CA LYS A 72 5.60 -3.85 15.85
C LYS A 72 4.19 -3.52 16.34
N THR A 73 3.96 -2.29 16.80
CA THR A 73 2.66 -1.85 17.30
C THR A 73 1.61 -1.82 16.18
N THR A 74 1.95 -1.27 15.01
CA THR A 74 1.04 -1.24 13.85
C THR A 74 0.69 -2.63 13.35
N LEU A 75 1.66 -3.56 13.28
CA LEU A 75 1.39 -4.95 12.90
C LEU A 75 0.48 -5.65 13.91
N LEU A 76 0.77 -5.51 15.21
CA LEU A 76 -0.04 -6.11 16.27
C LEU A 76 -1.50 -5.61 16.18
N LEU A 77 -1.66 -4.29 16.09
CA LEU A 77 -2.98 -3.66 16.03
C LEU A 77 -3.74 -4.12 14.77
N PHE A 78 -3.07 -4.18 13.61
CA PHE A 78 -3.68 -4.67 12.38
C PHE A 78 -4.14 -6.13 12.49
N VAL A 79 -3.29 -7.02 13.02
CA VAL A 79 -3.62 -8.45 13.17
C VAL A 79 -4.79 -8.65 14.12
N VAL A 80 -4.86 -7.89 15.23
CA VAL A 80 -6.00 -7.97 16.16
C VAL A 80 -7.31 -7.59 15.46
N PHE A 81 -7.35 -6.45 14.75
CA PHE A 81 -8.56 -6.04 14.03
C PHE A 81 -8.90 -6.97 12.86
N TYR A 82 -7.90 -7.49 12.17
CA TYR A 82 -8.10 -8.47 11.11
C TYR A 82 -8.76 -9.75 11.64
N ILE A 83 -8.24 -10.31 12.74
CA ILE A 83 -8.83 -11.51 13.37
C ILE A 83 -10.27 -11.24 13.83
N VAL A 84 -10.53 -10.10 14.47
CA VAL A 84 -11.90 -9.71 14.89
C VAL A 84 -12.81 -9.58 13.67
N SER A 85 -12.30 -9.09 12.54
CA SER A 85 -13.08 -8.95 11.30
C SER A 85 -13.44 -10.29 10.65
N CYS A 86 -12.81 -11.41 11.03
CA CYS A 86 -13.23 -12.74 10.59
C CYS A 86 -14.48 -13.25 11.33
N PHE A 87 -14.88 -12.62 12.44
CA PHE A 87 -16.05 -13.02 13.21
C PHE A 87 -17.30 -12.20 12.86
N PRO A 88 -18.48 -12.83 12.70
CA PRO A 88 -19.71 -12.13 12.26
C PRO A 88 -20.12 -10.96 13.16
N ALA A 89 -19.97 -11.13 14.49
CA ALA A 89 -20.39 -10.13 15.47
C ALA A 89 -19.60 -8.81 15.40
N GLY A 90 -18.41 -8.83 14.79
CA GLY A 90 -17.53 -7.66 14.68
C GLY A 90 -17.19 -7.26 13.24
N TYR A 91 -17.74 -7.96 12.23
CA TYR A 91 -17.29 -7.87 10.83
C TYR A 91 -17.24 -6.44 10.32
N PHE A 92 -18.35 -5.69 10.40
CA PHE A 92 -18.44 -4.36 9.81
C PHE A 92 -17.47 -3.36 10.43
N ILE A 93 -17.45 -3.26 11.76
CA ILE A 93 -16.60 -2.30 12.47
C ILE A 93 -15.12 -2.66 12.27
N ALA A 94 -14.76 -3.93 12.46
CA ALA A 94 -13.38 -4.37 12.37
C ALA A 94 -12.86 -4.34 10.92
N SER A 95 -13.69 -4.67 9.93
CA SER A 95 -13.35 -4.53 8.51
C SER A 95 -13.10 -3.06 8.15
N SER A 96 -13.95 -2.14 8.59
CA SER A 96 -13.76 -0.70 8.34
C SER A 96 -12.47 -0.17 8.98
N ILE A 97 -12.16 -0.58 10.21
CA ILE A 97 -10.91 -0.21 10.88
C ILE A 97 -9.72 -0.75 10.09
N THR A 98 -9.74 -2.03 9.71
CA THR A 98 -8.65 -2.67 8.96
C THR A 98 -8.40 -1.99 7.61
N LYS A 99 -9.46 -1.65 6.88
CA LYS A 99 -9.37 -0.90 5.61
C LYS A 99 -8.82 0.52 5.79
N THR A 100 -9.15 1.19 6.90
CA THR A 100 -8.68 2.55 7.21
C THR A 100 -7.24 2.56 7.70
N MET A 101 -6.78 1.50 8.35
CA MET A 101 -5.42 1.38 8.86
C MET A 101 -4.35 1.39 7.76
N THR A 102 -4.60 0.73 6.63
CA THR A 102 -3.61 0.64 5.54
C THR A 102 -3.23 2.02 4.98
N PRO A 103 -4.17 2.90 4.57
CA PRO A 103 -3.86 4.27 4.16
C PRO A 103 -3.11 5.07 5.23
N LEU A 104 -3.56 5.01 6.49
CA LEU A 104 -2.90 5.74 7.59
C LEU A 104 -1.46 5.28 7.81
N PHE A 105 -1.23 3.97 7.74
CA PHE A 105 0.10 3.37 7.81
C PHE A 105 0.98 3.85 6.66
N VAL A 106 0.48 3.87 5.42
CA VAL A 106 1.22 4.34 4.25
C VAL A 106 1.57 5.82 4.36
N ILE A 107 0.62 6.67 4.75
CA ILE A 107 0.84 8.12 4.92
C ILE A 107 1.93 8.35 5.98
N THR A 108 1.84 7.65 7.11
CA THR A 108 2.82 7.76 8.20
C THR A 108 4.19 7.21 7.78
N GLY A 109 4.25 6.06 7.11
CA GLY A 109 5.49 5.47 6.62
C GLY A 109 6.18 6.35 5.58
N SER A 110 5.40 6.94 4.67
CA SER A 110 5.90 7.84 3.62
C SER A 110 6.46 9.13 4.21
N THR A 111 5.74 9.76 5.15
CA THR A 111 6.21 10.97 5.83
C THR A 111 7.48 10.73 6.65
N LEU A 112 7.57 9.59 7.36
CA LEU A 112 8.79 9.20 8.07
C LEU A 112 9.97 8.98 7.11
N TRP A 113 9.72 8.37 5.95
CA TRP A 113 10.76 8.18 4.93
C TRP A 113 11.25 9.50 4.35
N ILE A 114 10.34 10.40 3.98
CA ILE A 114 10.68 11.74 3.48
C ILE A 114 11.52 12.48 4.53
N ARG A 115 11.10 12.47 5.80
CA ARG A 115 11.84 13.08 6.90
C ARG A 115 13.25 12.51 7.02
N LYS A 116 13.40 11.19 7.00
CA LYS A 116 14.70 10.51 7.07
C LYS A 116 15.59 10.91 5.89
N LEU A 117 15.03 11.02 4.69
CA LEU A 117 15.76 11.41 3.49
C LEU A 117 16.35 12.83 3.61
N PHE A 118 15.57 13.78 4.11
CA PHE A 118 16.04 15.16 4.34
C PHE A 118 17.09 15.25 5.46
N ILE A 119 16.96 14.46 6.53
CA ILE A 119 17.95 14.45 7.63
C ILE A 119 19.27 13.85 7.18
N GLU A 120 19.24 12.75 6.43
CA GLU A 120 20.46 12.04 6.06
C GLU A 120 21.19 12.69 4.87
N MET A 121 20.48 13.45 4.00
CA MET A 121 21.03 14.07 2.77
C MET A 121 21.90 13.14 1.90
N LYS A 122 21.74 11.80 2.04
CA LYS A 122 22.60 10.80 1.40
C LYS A 122 22.27 10.52 -0.06
N VAL A 123 21.12 10.98 -0.56
CA VAL A 123 20.66 10.68 -1.91
C VAL A 123 20.92 11.90 -2.80
N PRO A 124 22.01 11.90 -3.60
CA PRO A 124 22.39 13.04 -4.42
C PRO A 124 21.39 13.29 -5.56
N ASN A 125 20.64 12.26 -5.99
CA ASN A 125 19.60 12.39 -7.02
C ASN A 125 18.41 11.48 -6.73
N LEU A 126 17.29 12.07 -6.31
CA LEU A 126 16.03 11.38 -6.00
C LEU A 126 15.44 10.63 -7.19
N TRP A 127 15.57 11.19 -8.40
CA TRP A 127 15.01 10.65 -9.63
C TRP A 127 15.64 9.32 -10.06
N LYS A 128 16.82 9.01 -9.55
CA LYS A 128 17.46 7.71 -9.78
C LYS A 128 17.12 6.69 -8.71
N ASN A 129 16.45 7.06 -7.62
CA ASN A 129 16.15 6.15 -6.53
C ASN A 129 14.80 5.45 -6.79
N SER A 130 14.79 4.12 -6.89
CA SER A 130 13.57 3.33 -7.03
C SER A 130 12.60 3.55 -5.87
N ASP A 131 13.12 3.71 -4.64
CA ASP A 131 12.32 3.85 -3.42
C ASP A 131 11.47 5.12 -3.46
N PHE A 132 11.95 6.17 -4.13
CA PHE A 132 11.20 7.41 -4.33
C PHE A 132 9.91 7.18 -5.12
N TYR A 133 9.99 6.46 -6.25
CA TYR A 133 8.82 6.16 -7.07
C TYR A 133 7.80 5.28 -6.34
N PHE A 134 8.26 4.29 -5.59
CA PHE A 134 7.38 3.45 -4.76
C PHE A 134 6.68 4.28 -3.68
N VAL A 135 7.43 5.03 -2.87
CA VAL A 135 6.86 5.85 -1.79
C VAL A 135 5.91 6.91 -2.34
N SER A 136 6.28 7.61 -3.42
CA SER A 136 5.40 8.60 -4.06
C SER A 136 4.15 7.96 -4.63
N GLY A 137 4.26 6.78 -5.27
CA GLY A 137 3.13 6.03 -5.78
C GLY A 137 2.17 5.63 -4.67
N PHE A 138 2.67 5.03 -3.60
CA PHE A 138 1.85 4.66 -2.44
C PHE A 138 1.20 5.90 -1.82
N LEU A 139 1.97 6.96 -1.55
CA LEU A 139 1.44 8.16 -0.93
C LEU A 139 0.30 8.78 -1.76
N LEU A 140 0.51 8.98 -3.06
CA LEU A 140 -0.51 9.53 -3.95
C LEU A 140 -1.75 8.65 -4.00
N TYR A 141 -1.59 7.35 -4.25
CA TYR A 141 -2.73 6.43 -4.36
C TYR A 141 -3.56 6.41 -3.07
N TYR A 142 -2.93 6.15 -1.93
CA TYR A 142 -3.67 5.98 -0.67
C TYR A 142 -4.21 7.29 -0.13
N THR A 143 -3.61 8.46 -0.43
CA THR A 143 -4.21 9.75 -0.04
C THR A 143 -5.40 10.14 -0.91
N SER A 144 -5.31 9.91 -2.22
CA SER A 144 -6.39 10.22 -3.16
C SER A 144 -7.63 9.34 -2.92
N THR A 145 -7.45 8.08 -2.56
CA THR A 145 -8.56 7.14 -2.39
C THR A 145 -9.10 7.08 -0.96
N PHE A 146 -8.36 7.60 0.03
CA PHE A 146 -8.75 7.52 1.44
C PHE A 146 -10.15 8.08 1.72
N PHE A 147 -10.40 9.33 1.34
CA PHE A 147 -11.68 9.98 1.59
C PHE A 147 -12.81 9.36 0.78
N PHE A 148 -12.51 8.91 -0.45
CA PHE A 148 -13.47 8.23 -1.30
C PHE A 148 -13.98 6.95 -0.63
N PHE A 149 -13.08 6.10 -0.14
CA PHE A 149 -13.48 4.86 0.54
C PHE A 149 -14.07 5.10 1.93
N LEU A 150 -13.64 6.15 2.64
CA LEU A 150 -14.21 6.49 3.94
C LEU A 150 -15.67 6.96 3.84
N LEU A 151 -15.99 7.70 2.77
CA LEU A 151 -17.31 8.30 2.56
C LEU A 151 -18.15 7.53 1.54
N SER A 152 -17.71 6.36 1.09
CA SER A 152 -18.34 5.66 -0.05
C SER A 152 -19.82 5.34 0.20
N ASP A 153 -20.18 4.96 1.43
CA ASP A 153 -21.57 4.65 1.82
C ASP A 153 -22.46 5.91 1.77
N SER A 154 -21.97 7.03 2.31
CA SER A 154 -22.66 8.32 2.22
C SER A 154 -22.80 8.79 0.77
N ILE A 155 -21.76 8.65 -0.06
CA ILE A 155 -21.77 9.04 -1.48
C ILE A 155 -22.76 8.18 -2.27
N PHE A 156 -22.81 6.88 -2.00
CA PHE A 156 -23.74 5.94 -2.65
C PHE A 156 -25.20 6.27 -2.35
N ASN A 157 -25.50 6.60 -1.08
CA ASN A 157 -26.87 6.88 -0.65
C ASN A 157 -27.35 8.30 -1.02
N LEU A 158 -26.44 9.26 -1.23
CA LEU A 158 -26.79 10.67 -1.46
C LEU A 158 -26.87 11.09 -2.93
N ASN A 159 -26.33 10.34 -3.92
CA ASN A 159 -26.18 10.91 -5.26
C ASN A 159 -26.19 9.92 -6.45
N SER A 160 -26.71 10.39 -7.59
CA SER A 160 -26.67 9.74 -8.91
C SER A 160 -25.29 9.78 -9.60
N ASN A 161 -24.30 10.46 -8.99
CA ASN A 161 -22.98 10.73 -9.59
C ASN A 161 -21.83 9.88 -8.98
N PHE A 162 -22.13 8.71 -8.41
CA PHE A 162 -21.12 7.78 -7.89
C PHE A 162 -19.99 7.50 -8.90
N TYR A 163 -20.33 7.43 -10.19
CA TYR A 163 -19.40 7.19 -11.29
C TYR A 163 -18.31 8.26 -11.42
N ASP A 164 -18.61 9.53 -11.12
CA ASP A 164 -17.62 10.62 -11.21
C ASP A 164 -16.56 10.49 -10.12
N TYR A 165 -16.96 10.09 -8.90
CA TYR A 165 -16.02 9.80 -7.83
C TYR A 165 -15.23 8.52 -8.08
N TRP A 166 -15.86 7.52 -8.69
CA TRP A 166 -15.17 6.31 -9.11
C TRP A 166 -14.08 6.59 -10.15
N LEU A 167 -14.30 7.56 -11.06
CA LEU A 167 -13.29 7.99 -12.03
C LEU A 167 -12.00 8.48 -11.35
N VAL A 168 -12.11 9.18 -10.22
CA VAL A 168 -10.93 9.64 -9.44
C VAL A 168 -10.10 8.45 -8.96
N ASN A 169 -10.76 7.39 -8.48
CA ASN A 169 -10.09 6.15 -8.08
C ASN A 169 -9.38 5.47 -9.28
N ILE A 170 -10.02 5.44 -10.45
CA ILE A 170 -9.40 4.90 -11.68
C ILE A 170 -8.15 5.69 -12.06
N ILE A 171 -8.23 7.02 -12.08
CA ILE A 171 -7.09 7.89 -12.44
C ILE A 171 -5.96 7.71 -11.43
N ALA A 172 -6.27 7.69 -10.13
CA ALA A 172 -5.28 7.45 -9.08
C ALA A 172 -4.60 6.09 -9.23
N ALA A 173 -5.37 5.03 -9.49
CA ALA A 173 -4.84 3.68 -9.74
C ALA A 173 -3.96 3.64 -11.00
N PHE A 174 -4.30 4.39 -12.04
CA PHE A 174 -3.51 4.47 -13.26
C PHE A 174 -2.15 5.16 -13.02
N ILE A 175 -2.15 6.32 -12.38
CA ILE A 175 -0.92 7.04 -11.97
C ILE A 175 -0.06 6.14 -11.09
N PHE A 176 -0.69 5.43 -10.15
CA PHE A 176 -0.01 4.51 -9.27
C PHE A 176 0.73 3.41 -10.03
N ARG A 177 0.07 2.77 -11.00
CA ARG A 177 0.68 1.73 -11.84
C ARG A 177 1.85 2.25 -12.68
N ILE A 178 1.77 3.49 -13.18
CA ILE A 178 2.88 4.15 -13.88
C ILE A 178 4.08 4.30 -12.94
N LEU A 179 3.87 4.82 -11.72
CA LEU A 179 4.94 5.02 -10.75
C LEU A 179 5.57 3.70 -10.30
N LEU A 180 4.77 2.65 -10.08
CA LEU A 180 5.30 1.33 -9.80
C LEU A 180 6.18 0.82 -10.95
N SER A 181 5.74 0.98 -12.20
CA SER A 181 6.48 0.53 -13.39
C SER A 181 7.79 1.30 -13.58
N ILE A 182 7.81 2.60 -13.29
CA ILE A 182 9.05 3.39 -13.32
C ILE A 182 9.98 2.95 -12.17
N GLY A 183 9.43 2.73 -10.97
CA GLY A 183 10.17 2.23 -9.81
C GLY A 183 10.85 0.88 -10.08
N THR A 184 10.14 -0.07 -10.70
CA THR A 184 10.71 -1.37 -11.11
C THR A 184 11.79 -1.23 -12.17
N TRP A 185 11.62 -0.34 -13.14
CA TRP A 185 12.65 -0.07 -14.14
C TRP A 185 13.93 0.48 -13.50
N GLN A 186 13.80 1.42 -12.56
CA GLN A 186 14.95 2.00 -11.84
C GLN A 186 15.65 0.98 -10.94
N MET A 187 14.95 -0.04 -10.42
CA MET A 187 15.58 -1.15 -9.70
C MET A 187 16.56 -1.96 -10.58
N ARG A 188 16.29 -2.06 -11.89
CA ARG A 188 17.13 -2.77 -12.85
C ARG A 188 18.33 -1.95 -13.32
N SER A 189 18.16 -0.62 -13.40
CA SER A 189 19.19 0.29 -13.96
C SER A 189 20.29 0.69 -12.98
N ASN A 190 20.07 0.57 -11.67
CA ASN A 190 21.09 0.74 -10.62
C ASN A 190 21.63 -0.62 -10.17
#